data_AF-A0A2N9ITL0-F1
#
_entry.id   AF-A0A2N9ITL0-F1
#
_cell.length_a   1.000
_cell.length_b   1.000
_cell.length_c   1.000
_cell.angle_alpha   90.00
_cell.angle_beta   90.00
_cell.angle_gamma   90.00
#
_symmetry.space_group_name_H-M   'P 1'
#
loop_
_entity.id
_entity.type
_entity.pdbx_description
1 polymer ?
#
loop_
_entity_poly.entity_id
_entity_poly.type
_entity_poly.pdbx_seq_one_letter_code
_entity_poly.pdbx_strand_id
1 'polypeptide(L)'
;MDLSHSQSTLSLGFSSHTSPPHRSQISDDSISLQLDSSHRDPIPLQLLETNGSVVESEDDDKDDAVQEIRLLGHSLKRRRDTTETTTTTSSSSSSFCRRGSVEKPDLETRRSKVRAWGDSPLCAADPEIFEIMEKEKQRQFKGIELIASENFVCRAVMEALGSHLTNKYSEGMPGARYYGGNQYIDDIETRCCERALAAFGLESENWGVNVQPYSCTSANFAVYTGLLLPRGSDNGVGYAVRWEYESWVNPQTGYIDFDKLEERALDFRPKILICGGSSYPREWDYARFRQIADKCGAVLMCDMAQISGLVAAKV
;
A
#
# COMPACT_ATOMS: atom_id res chain seq x y z
N MET A 1 41.23 -23.17 -40.11
CA MET A 1 40.65 -21.86 -40.45
C MET A 1 40.53 -21.10 -39.15
N ASP A 2 41.41 -20.12 -38.96
CA ASP A 2 41.39 -19.17 -37.84
C ASP A 2 40.21 -18.20 -38.00
N LEU A 3 39.49 -17.94 -36.90
CA LEU A 3 38.61 -16.78 -36.78
C LEU A 3 38.78 -16.20 -35.37
N SER A 4 39.83 -15.38 -35.25
CA SER A 4 39.96 -14.34 -34.24
C SER A 4 39.03 -13.16 -34.56
N HIS A 5 38.48 -12.55 -33.49
CA HIS A 5 37.75 -11.28 -33.42
C HIS A 5 36.22 -11.37 -33.23
N SER A 6 35.82 -11.47 -31.95
CA SER A 6 34.63 -10.77 -31.46
C SER A 6 35.08 -9.72 -30.43
N GLN A 7 34.78 -8.45 -30.71
CA GLN A 7 34.89 -7.37 -29.72
C GLN A 7 33.47 -6.90 -29.37
N SER A 8 33.17 -6.92 -28.07
CA SER A 8 31.97 -6.37 -27.46
C SER A 8 32.12 -4.86 -27.25
N THR A 9 31.14 -4.07 -27.67
CA THR A 9 31.03 -2.64 -27.35
C THR A 9 29.77 -2.41 -26.50
N LEU A 10 29.93 -2.55 -25.19
CA LEU A 10 29.00 -2.01 -24.19
C LEU A 10 29.82 -1.13 -23.26
N SER A 11 29.68 0.20 -23.37
CA SER A 11 30.20 1.14 -22.40
C SER A 11 29.04 1.65 -21.53
N LEU A 12 29.05 1.27 -20.25
CA LEU A 12 28.24 1.89 -19.20
C LEU A 12 28.99 3.14 -18.72
N GLY A 13 28.52 4.32 -19.13
CA GLY A 13 29.06 5.59 -18.69
C GLY A 13 28.35 6.08 -17.43
N PHE A 14 29.06 6.11 -16.30
CA PHE A 14 28.69 6.93 -15.14
C PHE A 14 29.07 8.39 -15.42
N SER A 15 28.24 9.35 -15.01
CA SER A 15 28.60 10.76 -15.01
C SER A 15 28.12 11.44 -13.74
N SER A 16 29.05 12.14 -13.08
CA SER A 16 28.88 12.89 -11.85
C SER A 16 28.79 14.40 -12.11
N HIS A 17 27.90 15.05 -11.35
CA HIS A 17 27.81 16.45 -10.89
C HIS A 17 27.91 17.68 -11.84
N THR A 18 27.02 18.65 -11.50
CA THR A 18 27.09 20.14 -11.62
C THR A 18 26.35 20.85 -12.77
N SER A 19 25.70 21.97 -12.42
CA SER A 19 25.00 22.95 -13.28
C SER A 19 25.69 24.33 -13.19
N PRO A 20 25.25 25.39 -13.92
CA PRO A 20 25.34 25.70 -15.36
C PRO A 20 26.19 27.02 -15.57
N PRO A 21 26.34 27.69 -16.76
CA PRO A 21 25.26 28.39 -17.52
C PRO A 21 25.47 28.56 -19.06
N HIS A 22 24.46 29.21 -19.68
CA HIS A 22 24.41 29.95 -20.95
C HIS A 22 23.79 29.35 -22.25
N ARG A 23 22.85 30.18 -22.73
CA ARG A 23 21.88 30.16 -23.83
C ARG A 23 22.51 30.36 -25.23
N SER A 24 22.03 29.62 -26.24
CA SER A 24 21.90 30.06 -27.64
C SER A 24 20.82 29.26 -28.40
N GLN A 25 20.23 29.90 -29.43
CA GLN A 25 18.88 29.72 -29.98
C GLN A 25 18.69 28.61 -31.05
N ILE A 26 17.54 27.94 -30.97
CA ILE A 26 16.51 27.61 -31.98
C ILE A 26 16.95 27.29 -33.43
N SER A 27 16.59 26.08 -33.89
CA SER A 27 16.09 25.83 -35.26
C SER A 27 14.87 24.90 -35.19
N ASP A 28 13.83 25.30 -35.91
CA ASP A 28 12.46 24.80 -35.97
C ASP A 28 12.37 23.71 -37.05
N ASP A 29 11.98 22.49 -36.67
CA ASP A 29 11.62 21.40 -37.60
C ASP A 29 10.24 20.86 -37.19
N SER A 30 9.22 21.62 -37.58
CA SER A 30 7.81 21.27 -37.47
C SER A 30 7.46 20.11 -38.40
N ILE A 31 7.09 18.96 -37.85
CA ILE A 31 6.29 17.93 -38.52
C ILE A 31 4.83 18.11 -38.11
N SER A 32 3.99 18.43 -39.10
CA SER A 32 2.54 18.57 -38.99
C SER A 32 1.86 17.23 -38.72
N LEU A 33 1.18 17.11 -37.58
CA LEU A 33 0.15 16.09 -37.34
C LEU A 33 -1.21 16.79 -37.23
N GLN A 34 -2.03 16.60 -38.26
CA GLN A 34 -3.45 16.94 -38.22
C GLN A 34 -4.13 16.07 -37.15
N LEU A 35 -4.65 16.71 -36.12
CA LEU A 35 -5.61 16.11 -35.20
C LEU A 35 -6.85 16.99 -35.19
N ASP A 36 -7.93 16.38 -35.66
CA ASP A 36 -9.25 16.93 -35.81
C ASP A 36 -9.83 17.37 -34.46
N SER A 37 -10.56 18.47 -34.51
CA SER A 37 -11.12 19.21 -33.40
C SER A 37 -12.37 18.55 -32.85
N SER A 38 -12.38 18.19 -31.57
CA SER A 38 -13.58 18.36 -30.72
C SER A 38 -13.28 18.14 -29.23
N HIS A 39 -13.23 19.28 -28.52
CA HIS A 39 -13.62 19.51 -27.12
C HIS A 39 -13.14 18.55 -26.02
N ARG A 40 -12.18 19.03 -25.21
CA ARG A 40 -12.36 19.28 -23.75
C ARG A 40 -11.08 19.89 -23.18
N ASP A 41 -11.15 21.17 -22.82
CA ASP A 41 -10.13 21.85 -22.03
C ASP A 41 -10.40 21.73 -20.52
N PRO A 42 -9.34 21.85 -19.69
CA PRO A 42 -9.31 21.50 -18.28
C PRO A 42 -9.91 22.59 -17.38
N ILE A 43 -10.44 22.17 -16.23
CA ILE A 43 -11.05 23.04 -15.22
C ILE A 43 -9.97 23.80 -14.44
N PRO A 44 -9.93 25.15 -14.45
CA PRO A 44 -9.14 25.93 -13.52
C PRO A 44 -9.93 26.17 -12.22
N LEU A 45 -9.31 25.84 -11.10
CA LEU A 45 -9.75 26.18 -9.74
C LEU A 45 -9.51 27.68 -9.51
N GLN A 46 -10.54 28.50 -9.74
CA GLN A 46 -10.57 29.88 -9.24
C GLN A 46 -11.80 30.07 -8.36
N LEU A 47 -11.50 30.02 -7.07
CA LEU A 47 -12.38 30.37 -5.96
C LEU A 47 -12.26 31.89 -5.74
N LEU A 48 -13.42 32.53 -5.52
CA LEU A 48 -13.65 33.91 -5.08
C LEU A 48 -13.59 35.05 -6.13
N GLU A 49 -14.64 35.88 -6.01
CA GLU A 49 -14.85 37.25 -6.52
C GLU A 49 -15.35 37.44 -7.96
N THR A 50 -16.64 37.76 -8.10
CA THR A 50 -17.09 38.88 -8.95
C THR A 50 -18.35 39.54 -8.39
N ASN A 51 -18.22 40.86 -8.23
CA ASN A 51 -19.30 41.83 -8.00
C ASN A 51 -20.13 42.08 -9.28
N GLY A 52 -21.37 42.54 -9.09
CA GLY A 52 -22.23 43.16 -10.12
C GLY A 52 -23.13 42.18 -10.86
N SER A 53 -24.41 42.43 -11.12
CA SER A 53 -25.14 43.69 -11.25
C SER A 53 -26.64 43.45 -11.06
N VAL A 54 -27.31 44.39 -10.40
CA VAL A 54 -28.77 44.47 -10.29
C VAL A 54 -29.38 44.63 -11.69
N VAL A 55 -30.32 43.76 -12.04
CA VAL A 55 -31.36 44.02 -13.03
C VAL A 55 -32.67 43.57 -12.40
N GLU A 56 -33.51 44.55 -12.07
CA GLU A 56 -34.90 44.33 -11.69
C GLU A 56 -35.70 43.92 -12.94
N SER A 57 -36.41 42.81 -12.83
CA SER A 57 -37.59 42.55 -13.63
C SER A 57 -38.60 41.88 -12.71
N GLU A 58 -39.66 42.64 -12.42
CA GLU A 58 -40.86 42.19 -11.72
C GLU A 58 -41.53 41.09 -12.54
N ASP A 59 -41.70 39.90 -11.95
CA ASP A 59 -42.81 39.00 -12.25
C ASP A 59 -43.03 38.10 -11.02
N ASP A 60 -44.21 38.24 -10.44
CA ASP A 60 -44.75 37.46 -9.32
C ASP A 60 -45.01 36.03 -9.78
N ASP A 61 -44.21 35.06 -9.34
CA ASP A 61 -44.63 33.66 -9.24
C ASP A 61 -43.97 32.98 -8.03
N LYS A 62 -44.82 32.57 -7.08
CA LYS A 62 -44.44 31.84 -5.87
C LYS A 62 -44.15 30.38 -6.22
N ASP A 63 -42.93 30.09 -6.63
CA ASP A 63 -42.44 28.71 -6.70
C ASP A 63 -41.48 28.43 -5.54
N ASP A 64 -41.83 27.42 -4.73
CA ASP A 64 -40.97 26.82 -3.71
C ASP A 64 -39.61 26.46 -4.36
N ALA A 65 -38.56 27.22 -4.04
CA ALA A 65 -37.23 27.05 -4.63
C ALA A 65 -36.60 25.70 -4.21
N VAL A 66 -36.87 24.64 -4.98
CA VAL A 66 -36.17 23.36 -4.90
C VAL A 66 -34.86 23.50 -5.67
N GLN A 67 -33.76 23.67 -4.95
CA GLN A 67 -32.43 23.65 -5.58
C GLN A 67 -32.06 22.19 -5.88
N GLU A 68 -32.14 21.81 -7.15
CA GLU A 68 -31.74 20.50 -7.66
C GLU A 68 -30.22 20.47 -7.81
N ILE A 69 -29.53 19.58 -7.07
CA ILE A 69 -28.09 19.37 -7.20
C ILE A 69 -27.89 18.04 -7.90
N ARG A 70 -27.15 18.06 -9.02
CA ARG A 70 -26.80 16.86 -9.78
C ARG A 70 -25.36 16.46 -9.48
N LEU A 71 -25.18 15.27 -8.92
CA LEU A 71 -23.87 14.64 -8.74
C LEU A 71 -23.84 13.35 -9.55
N LEU A 72 -22.85 13.22 -10.46
CA LEU A 72 -22.66 12.05 -11.32
C LEU A 72 -23.95 11.60 -12.06
N GLY A 73 -24.75 12.57 -12.54
CA GLY A 73 -25.97 12.30 -13.30
C GLY A 73 -27.22 11.98 -12.47
N HIS A 74 -27.12 11.89 -11.15
CA HIS A 74 -28.27 11.66 -10.28
C HIS A 74 -28.73 12.97 -9.63
N SER A 75 -30.04 13.24 -9.72
CA SER A 75 -30.68 14.40 -9.11
C SER A 75 -30.98 14.14 -7.64
N LEU A 76 -30.46 15.02 -6.76
CA LEU A 76 -30.78 15.06 -5.34
C LEU A 76 -31.51 16.38 -5.03
N LYS A 77 -32.70 16.26 -4.42
CA LYS A 77 -33.53 17.40 -4.04
C LYS A 77 -33.41 17.65 -2.55
N ARG A 78 -32.94 18.84 -2.17
CA ARG A 78 -32.87 19.29 -0.77
C ARG A 78 -33.87 20.42 -0.55
N ARG A 79 -34.87 20.19 0.32
CA ARG A 79 -35.81 21.22 0.77
C ARG A 79 -35.15 22.07 1.86
N ARG A 80 -35.14 23.39 1.73
CA ARG A 80 -34.81 24.32 2.82
C ARG A 80 -36.11 24.63 3.56
N ASP A 81 -36.14 24.41 4.88
CA ASP A 81 -37.23 24.92 5.72
C ASP A 81 -36.86 26.35 6.13
N THR A 82 -37.53 27.34 5.55
CA THR A 82 -37.44 28.75 5.94
C THR A 82 -38.44 28.99 7.06
N THR A 83 -37.97 29.22 8.28
CA THR A 83 -38.82 29.67 9.40
C THR A 83 -39.04 31.17 9.29
N GLU A 84 -40.24 31.59 8.90
CA GLU A 84 -40.72 32.96 9.06
C GLU A 84 -41.83 33.04 10.12
N THR A 85 -41.74 34.10 10.91
CA THR A 85 -42.60 34.42 12.06
C THR A 85 -43.64 35.43 11.59
N THR A 86 -44.95 35.14 11.67
CA THR A 86 -45.99 36.18 11.84
C THR A 86 -47.33 35.60 12.30
N THR A 87 -48.06 36.44 13.03
CA THR A 87 -49.26 36.23 13.84
C THR A 87 -50.60 36.23 13.09
N THR A 88 -51.60 35.57 13.70
CA THR A 88 -53.06 35.86 13.80
C THR A 88 -54.09 34.87 13.20
N THR A 89 -54.89 34.31 14.11
CA THR A 89 -56.33 33.94 14.11
C THR A 89 -56.96 33.25 12.88
N SER A 90 -57.43 32.01 13.04
CA SER A 90 -58.79 31.66 13.52
C SER A 90 -59.08 30.16 13.34
N SER A 91 -60.05 29.70 14.13
CA SER A 91 -60.51 28.33 14.40
C SER A 91 -60.92 27.49 13.19
N SER A 92 -60.59 26.19 13.21
CA SER A 92 -61.56 25.07 13.15
C SER A 92 -60.87 23.71 13.27
N SER A 93 -61.53 22.84 14.01
CA SER A 93 -61.19 21.47 14.41
C SER A 93 -60.77 20.52 13.29
N SER A 94 -59.58 19.94 13.41
CA SER A 94 -59.31 18.55 13.01
C SER A 94 -58.10 18.02 13.79
N SER A 95 -58.24 16.79 14.26
CA SER A 95 -57.25 15.88 14.86
C SER A 95 -55.79 16.34 14.80
N PHE A 96 -55.31 16.97 15.88
CA PHE A 96 -53.89 17.14 16.14
C PHE A 96 -53.29 15.75 16.46
N CYS A 97 -52.86 15.02 15.43
CA CYS A 97 -51.67 14.21 15.59
C CYS A 97 -50.58 15.19 16.03
N ARG A 98 -50.12 15.09 17.29
CA ARG A 98 -48.86 15.72 17.72
C ARG A 98 -47.77 15.16 16.80
N ARG A 99 -47.56 15.83 15.67
CA ARG A 99 -46.33 15.74 14.89
C ARG A 99 -45.33 16.48 15.77
N GLY A 100 -44.81 15.77 16.78
CA GLY A 100 -43.73 16.27 17.60
C GLY A 100 -42.66 16.75 16.65
N SER A 101 -42.35 18.03 16.69
CA SER A 101 -41.13 18.54 16.09
C SER A 101 -40.02 17.73 16.75
N VAL A 102 -39.53 16.68 16.07
CA VAL A 102 -38.29 16.05 16.44
C VAL A 102 -37.27 17.15 16.24
N GLU A 103 -36.94 17.85 17.32
CA GLU A 103 -35.86 18.82 17.34
C GLU A 103 -34.65 18.10 16.77
N LYS A 104 -34.18 18.58 15.61
CA LYS A 104 -33.01 18.02 14.96
C LYS A 104 -31.89 18.11 16.01
N PRO A 105 -31.25 17.00 16.38
CA PRO A 105 -30.29 17.00 17.47
C PRO A 105 -29.22 18.04 17.16
N ASP A 106 -29.01 18.93 18.14
CA ASP A 106 -28.03 19.99 18.05
C ASP A 106 -26.66 19.44 17.64
N LEU A 107 -25.91 20.21 16.84
CA LEU A 107 -24.62 19.78 16.29
C LEU A 107 -23.64 19.38 17.40
N GLU A 108 -23.68 20.04 18.56
CA GLU A 108 -22.82 19.69 19.68
C GLU A 108 -23.26 18.39 20.36
N THR A 109 -24.57 18.12 20.40
CA THR A 109 -25.10 16.84 20.86
C THR A 109 -24.63 15.69 19.97
N ARG A 110 -24.59 15.91 18.65
CA ARG A 110 -24.07 14.92 17.69
C ARG A 110 -22.57 14.70 17.86
N ARG A 111 -21.79 15.77 18.02
CA ARG A 111 -20.34 15.68 18.28
C ARG A 111 -20.02 14.96 19.58
N SER A 112 -20.78 15.25 20.64
CA SER A 112 -20.62 14.62 21.94
C SER A 112 -20.83 13.11 21.87
N LYS A 113 -21.84 12.64 21.12
CA LYS A 113 -22.06 11.20 20.89
C LYS A 113 -20.90 10.54 20.15
N VAL A 114 -20.30 11.21 19.17
CA VAL A 114 -19.14 10.67 18.41
C VAL A 114 -17.91 10.56 19.31
N ARG A 115 -17.61 11.59 20.10
CA ARG A 115 -16.50 11.55 21.07
C ARG A 115 -16.71 10.44 22.10
N ALA A 116 -17.92 10.36 22.66
CA ALA A 116 -18.25 9.35 23.65
C ALA A 116 -18.05 7.92 23.15
N TRP A 117 -18.38 7.63 21.88
CA TRP A 117 -18.10 6.34 21.27
C TRP A 117 -16.63 6.15 20.91
N GLY A 118 -16.00 7.15 20.28
CA GLY A 118 -14.63 7.05 19.76
C GLY A 118 -13.55 6.91 20.84
N ASP A 119 -13.78 7.47 22.03
CA ASP A 119 -12.85 7.42 23.15
C ASP A 119 -13.19 6.30 24.16
N SER A 120 -14.21 5.49 23.87
CA SER A 120 -14.63 4.41 24.77
C SER A 120 -13.58 3.28 24.78
N PRO A 121 -13.15 2.79 25.95
CA PRO A 121 -12.26 1.65 26.02
C PRO A 121 -12.95 0.39 25.46
N LEU A 122 -12.17 -0.55 24.95
CA LEU A 122 -12.68 -1.78 24.33
C LEU A 122 -13.60 -2.57 25.28
N CYS A 123 -13.27 -2.65 26.57
CA CYS A 123 -14.09 -3.35 27.56
C CYS A 123 -15.51 -2.79 27.73
N ALA A 124 -15.72 -1.50 27.40
CA ALA A 124 -17.04 -0.86 27.44
C ALA A 124 -17.70 -0.81 26.05
N ALA A 125 -16.90 -0.63 24.99
CA ALA A 125 -17.38 -0.56 23.61
C ALA A 125 -17.82 -1.93 23.09
N ASP A 126 -17.06 -2.99 23.42
CA ASP A 126 -17.30 -4.38 23.03
C ASP A 126 -16.79 -5.34 24.12
N PRO A 127 -17.61 -5.60 25.17
CA PRO A 127 -17.22 -6.46 26.27
C PRO A 127 -17.01 -7.92 25.85
N GLU A 128 -17.71 -8.39 24.81
CA GLU A 128 -17.60 -9.77 24.33
C GLU A 128 -16.23 -10.04 23.70
N ILE A 129 -15.77 -9.13 22.83
CA ILE A 129 -14.42 -9.22 22.24
C ILE A 129 -13.34 -9.06 23.31
N PHE A 130 -13.52 -8.12 24.25
CA PHE A 130 -12.57 -7.94 25.36
C PHE A 130 -12.39 -9.23 26.18
N GLU A 131 -13.49 -9.94 26.49
CA GLU A 131 -13.43 -11.20 27.22
C GLU A 131 -12.68 -12.28 26.44
N ILE A 132 -12.90 -12.37 25.13
CA ILE A 132 -12.17 -13.31 24.25
C ILE A 132 -10.68 -13.00 24.23
N MET A 133 -10.30 -11.72 24.15
CA MET A 133 -8.88 -11.31 24.18
C MET A 133 -8.20 -11.68 25.50
N GLU A 134 -8.86 -11.48 26.64
CA GLU A 134 -8.30 -11.88 27.93
C GLU A 134 -8.20 -13.41 28.07
N LYS A 135 -9.15 -14.18 27.50
CA LYS A 135 -9.04 -15.65 27.42
C LYS A 135 -7.83 -16.08 26.58
N GLU A 136 -7.58 -15.46 25.43
CA GLU A 136 -6.42 -15.77 24.59
C GLU A 136 -5.10 -15.43 25.29
N LYS A 137 -5.03 -14.28 25.96
CA LYS A 137 -3.88 -13.92 26.79
C LYS A 137 -3.60 -14.95 27.90
N GLN A 138 -4.65 -15.47 28.56
CA GLN A 138 -4.49 -16.53 29.55
C GLN A 138 -4.04 -17.86 28.91
N ARG A 139 -4.50 -18.18 27.69
CA ARG A 139 -4.04 -19.34 26.93
C ARG A 139 -2.54 -19.25 26.67
N GLN A 140 -2.08 -18.13 26.11
CA GLN A 140 -0.66 -17.88 25.83
C GLN A 140 0.22 -17.94 27.07
N PHE A 141 -0.28 -17.43 28.21
CA PHE A 141 0.48 -17.45 29.47
C PHE A 141 0.59 -18.84 30.09
N LYS A 142 -0.41 -19.70 29.90
CA LYS A 142 -0.48 -21.03 30.53
C LYS A 142 0.02 -22.16 29.60
N GLY A 143 0.08 -21.90 28.30
CA GLY A 143 0.49 -22.86 27.28
C GLY A 143 2.00 -23.00 27.16
N ILE A 144 2.43 -24.17 26.69
CA ILE A 144 3.79 -24.38 26.19
C ILE A 144 3.73 -24.22 24.67
N GLU A 145 4.03 -23.03 24.19
CA GLU A 145 3.96 -22.69 22.76
C GLU A 145 5.20 -23.21 22.03
N LEU A 146 5.04 -24.29 21.25
CA LEU A 146 6.13 -24.96 20.52
C LEU A 146 6.05 -24.77 18.99
N ILE A 147 5.16 -23.89 18.52
CA ILE A 147 5.03 -23.58 17.10
C ILE A 147 6.21 -22.68 16.71
N ALA A 148 7.12 -23.19 15.87
CA ALA A 148 8.39 -22.53 15.56
C ALA A 148 8.26 -21.13 14.92
N SER A 149 7.12 -20.84 14.26
CA SER A 149 6.85 -19.54 13.63
C SER A 149 6.15 -18.54 14.55
N GLU A 150 5.72 -18.95 15.74
CA GLU A 150 5.11 -18.05 16.71
C GLU A 150 6.17 -17.42 17.61
N ASN A 151 5.89 -16.20 18.09
CA ASN A 151 6.74 -15.51 19.03
C ASN A 151 5.95 -14.45 19.81
N PHE A 152 6.49 -14.00 20.93
CA PHE A 152 5.91 -12.94 21.74
C PHE A 152 6.65 -11.62 21.49
N VAL A 153 5.92 -10.64 20.96
CA VAL A 153 6.46 -9.29 20.71
C VAL A 153 6.56 -8.48 22.01
N CYS A 154 7.46 -7.49 22.02
CA CYS A 154 7.60 -6.61 23.18
C CYS A 154 6.48 -5.58 23.27
N ARG A 155 6.26 -5.01 24.47
CA ARG A 155 5.21 -4.01 24.71
C ARG A 155 5.33 -2.79 23.80
N ALA A 156 6.54 -2.33 23.54
CA ALA A 156 6.78 -1.17 22.68
C ALA A 156 6.25 -1.38 21.24
N VAL A 157 6.34 -2.60 20.70
CA VAL A 157 5.78 -2.94 19.37
C VAL A 157 4.27 -2.89 19.41
N MET A 158 3.64 -3.44 20.45
CA MET A 158 2.18 -3.41 20.62
C MET A 158 1.66 -1.97 20.78
N GLU A 159 2.34 -1.13 21.55
CA GLU A 159 2.00 0.29 21.73
C GLU A 159 2.05 1.06 20.40
N ALA A 160 3.07 0.82 19.57
CA ALA A 160 3.17 1.46 18.26
C ALA A 160 2.09 0.97 17.27
N LEU A 161 1.80 -0.34 17.27
CA LEU A 161 0.83 -0.95 16.37
C LEU A 161 -0.61 -0.47 16.64
N GLY A 162 -0.99 -0.33 17.91
CA GLY A 162 -2.31 0.17 18.34
C GLY A 162 -2.44 1.69 18.39
N SER A 163 -1.58 2.43 17.69
CA SER A 163 -1.50 3.89 17.76
C SER A 163 -2.32 4.60 16.67
N HIS A 164 -2.41 5.93 16.79
CA HIS A 164 -3.08 6.80 15.81
C HIS A 164 -2.46 6.78 14.40
N LEU A 165 -1.31 6.13 14.21
CA LEU A 165 -0.68 5.99 12.89
C LEU A 165 -1.60 5.29 11.87
N THR A 166 -2.49 4.41 12.34
CA THR A 166 -3.50 3.73 11.51
C THR A 166 -4.43 4.69 10.75
N ASN A 167 -4.57 5.94 11.21
CA ASN A 167 -5.45 6.92 10.60
C ASN A 167 -4.90 7.53 9.30
N LYS A 168 -3.60 7.38 9.02
CA LYS A 168 -2.96 8.10 7.91
C LYS A 168 -2.87 7.26 6.64
N TYR A 169 -3.33 7.84 5.53
CA TYR A 169 -3.13 7.32 4.19
C TYR A 169 -1.82 7.87 3.59
N SER A 170 -0.87 6.99 3.26
CA SER A 170 0.49 7.34 2.84
C SER A 170 0.95 6.63 1.57
N GLU A 171 0.08 6.55 0.55
CA GLU A 171 0.45 5.99 -0.76
C GLU A 171 1.70 6.66 -1.34
N GLY A 172 2.57 5.84 -1.93
CA GLY A 172 3.87 6.24 -2.47
C GLY A 172 5.02 5.86 -1.55
N MET A 173 6.19 6.45 -1.81
CA MET A 173 7.41 6.26 -1.01
C MET A 173 7.73 7.56 -0.25
N PRO A 174 8.57 7.52 0.81
CA PRO A 174 9.05 8.73 1.48
C PRO A 174 9.59 9.76 0.49
N GLY A 175 9.15 11.02 0.60
CA GLY A 175 9.50 12.11 -0.34
C GLY A 175 8.77 12.08 -1.69
N ALA A 176 8.03 11.01 -2.00
CA ALA A 176 7.27 10.84 -3.24
C ALA A 176 5.86 10.30 -2.94
N ARG A 177 5.12 11.03 -2.09
CA ARG A 177 3.75 10.69 -1.69
C ARG A 177 2.71 11.32 -2.61
N TYR A 178 1.59 10.62 -2.79
CA TYR A 178 0.44 11.17 -3.53
C TYR A 178 -0.34 12.21 -2.72
N TYR A 179 -0.34 12.09 -1.39
CA TYR A 179 -1.08 12.97 -0.49
C TYR A 179 -0.17 13.78 0.44
N GLY A 180 -0.66 14.95 0.85
CA GLY A 180 -0.02 15.77 1.87
C GLY A 180 -0.10 15.21 3.30
N GLY A 181 0.59 15.88 4.22
CA GLY A 181 0.55 15.58 5.66
C GLY A 181 1.32 14.33 6.09
N ASN A 182 2.26 13.84 5.26
CA ASN A 182 3.04 12.62 5.52
C ASN A 182 4.41 12.86 6.17
N GLN A 183 4.74 14.09 6.57
CA GLN A 183 6.07 14.45 7.10
C GLN A 183 6.60 13.48 8.17
N TYR A 184 5.76 13.12 9.16
CA TYR A 184 6.17 12.21 10.23
C TYR A 184 6.07 10.73 9.84
N ILE A 185 5.22 10.40 8.86
CA ILE A 185 5.16 9.03 8.32
C ILE A 185 6.42 8.73 7.52
N ASP A 186 6.89 9.70 6.74
CA ASP A 186 8.14 9.62 5.98
C ASP A 186 9.34 9.45 6.92
N ASP A 187 9.38 10.20 8.03
CA ASP A 187 10.41 10.01 9.06
C ASP A 187 10.36 8.58 9.63
N ILE A 188 9.19 8.08 10.01
CA ILE A 188 9.04 6.72 10.58
C ILE A 188 9.48 5.66 9.58
N GLU A 189 9.02 5.74 8.33
CA GLU A 189 9.34 4.76 7.30
C GLU A 189 10.83 4.79 6.94
N THR A 190 11.43 5.98 6.82
CA THR A 190 12.87 6.13 6.58
C THR A 190 13.69 5.51 7.71
N ARG A 191 13.32 5.76 8.98
CA ARG A 191 13.98 5.12 10.13
C ARG A 191 13.79 3.62 10.16
N CYS A 192 12.65 3.11 9.71
CA CYS A 192 12.40 1.68 9.61
C CYS A 192 13.34 1.04 8.58
N CYS A 193 13.49 1.64 7.40
CA CYS A 193 14.43 1.20 6.37
C CYS A 193 15.88 1.23 6.86
N GLU A 194 16.33 2.35 7.47
CA GLU A 194 17.68 2.48 8.04
C GLU A 194 17.97 1.36 9.05
N ARG A 195 17.03 1.12 9.98
CA ARG A 195 17.18 0.10 11.02
C ARG A 195 17.14 -1.31 10.45
N ALA A 196 16.35 -1.57 9.41
CA ALA A 196 16.31 -2.86 8.74
C ALA A 196 17.68 -3.18 8.11
N LEU A 197 18.27 -2.25 7.36
CA LEU A 197 19.60 -2.43 6.79
C LEU A 197 20.66 -2.64 7.89
N ALA A 198 20.61 -1.82 8.95
CA ALA A 198 21.53 -1.93 10.08
C ALA A 198 21.41 -3.28 10.82
N ALA A 199 20.19 -3.79 11.01
CA ALA A 199 19.95 -5.07 11.69
C ALA A 199 20.60 -6.25 10.96
N PHE A 200 20.72 -6.19 9.63
CA PHE A 200 21.38 -7.22 8.82
C PHE A 200 22.83 -6.84 8.44
N GLY A 201 23.35 -5.72 8.95
CA GLY A 201 24.71 -5.26 8.65
C GLY A 201 24.94 -4.93 7.17
N LEU A 202 23.92 -4.41 6.48
CA LEU A 202 23.94 -4.12 5.05
C LEU A 202 24.26 -2.65 4.78
N GLU A 203 25.09 -2.42 3.76
CA GLU A 203 25.42 -1.07 3.28
C GLU A 203 24.36 -0.58 2.30
N SER A 204 23.91 0.68 2.48
CA SER A 204 22.85 1.30 1.66
C SER A 204 23.24 1.51 0.19
N GLU A 205 24.53 1.43 -0.14
CA GLU A 205 25.01 1.53 -1.52
C GLU A 205 24.67 0.28 -2.35
N ASN A 206 24.68 -0.88 -1.69
CA ASN A 206 24.48 -2.18 -2.32
C ASN A 206 23.09 -2.76 -2.05
N TRP A 207 22.43 -2.30 -0.99
CA TRP A 207 21.15 -2.84 -0.52
C TRP A 207 20.09 -1.76 -0.36
N GLY A 208 18.94 -2.02 -0.96
CA GLY A 208 17.68 -1.33 -0.68
C GLY A 208 16.75 -2.21 0.16
N VAL A 209 15.76 -1.59 0.79
CA VAL A 209 14.73 -2.30 1.53
C VAL A 209 13.37 -1.65 1.32
N ASN A 210 12.34 -2.47 1.13
CA ASN A 210 10.95 -2.05 1.16
C ASN A 210 10.26 -2.67 2.37
N VAL A 211 9.72 -1.82 3.25
CA VAL A 211 9.08 -2.21 4.52
C VAL A 211 7.55 -2.15 4.47
N GLN A 212 6.97 -1.96 3.29
CA GLN A 212 5.53 -1.85 3.07
C GLN A 212 4.76 -3.17 2.85
N PRO A 213 5.36 -4.32 2.47
CA PRO A 213 4.59 -5.55 2.33
C PRO A 213 3.87 -5.96 3.62
N TYR A 214 2.57 -6.24 3.51
CA TYR A 214 1.71 -6.53 4.68
C TYR A 214 2.03 -7.84 5.40
N SER A 215 2.60 -8.80 4.68
CA SER A 215 2.99 -10.12 5.19
C SER A 215 3.99 -10.79 4.26
N CYS A 216 4.63 -11.88 4.71
CA CYS A 216 5.58 -12.65 3.90
C CYS A 216 5.00 -13.09 2.56
N THR A 217 3.73 -13.51 2.52
CA THR A 217 3.06 -13.91 1.27
C THR A 217 2.97 -12.76 0.29
N SER A 218 2.57 -11.56 0.76
CA SER A 218 2.51 -10.37 -0.10
C SER A 218 3.89 -9.91 -0.56
N ALA A 219 4.93 -10.05 0.28
CA ALA A 219 6.31 -9.72 -0.07
C ALA A 219 6.84 -10.64 -1.18
N ASN A 220 6.66 -11.95 -1.02
CA ASN A 220 7.06 -12.93 -2.03
C ASN A 220 6.33 -12.68 -3.35
N PHE A 221 5.02 -12.44 -3.31
CA PHE A 221 4.23 -12.15 -4.50
C PHE A 221 4.70 -10.86 -5.20
N ALA A 222 5.00 -9.80 -4.44
CA ALA A 222 5.52 -8.55 -4.99
C ALA A 222 6.86 -8.76 -5.73
N VAL A 223 7.76 -9.60 -5.18
CA VAL A 223 9.02 -9.96 -5.86
C VAL A 223 8.73 -10.70 -7.17
N TYR A 224 7.82 -11.66 -7.15
CA TYR A 224 7.46 -12.40 -8.37
C TYR A 224 6.87 -11.47 -9.42
N THR A 225 5.94 -10.59 -9.05
CA THR A 225 5.34 -9.63 -9.98
C THR A 225 6.34 -8.60 -10.51
N GLY A 226 7.30 -8.19 -9.68
CA GLY A 226 8.32 -7.21 -10.09
C GLY A 226 9.38 -7.78 -11.03
N LEU A 227 9.70 -9.08 -10.91
CA LEU A 227 10.77 -9.73 -11.67
C LEU A 227 10.28 -10.62 -12.81
N LEU A 228 9.03 -11.10 -12.76
CA LEU A 228 8.44 -11.94 -13.78
C LEU A 228 7.42 -11.17 -14.61
N LEU A 229 7.51 -11.32 -15.94
CA LEU A 229 6.49 -10.80 -16.85
C LEU A 229 5.22 -11.66 -16.77
N PRO A 230 4.02 -11.04 -16.67
CA PRO A 230 2.76 -11.75 -16.90
C PRO A 230 2.76 -12.37 -18.29
N ARG A 231 2.25 -13.61 -18.44
CA ARG A 231 2.29 -14.36 -19.70
C ARG A 231 1.72 -13.55 -20.86
N GLY A 232 2.56 -13.18 -21.82
CA GLY A 232 2.15 -12.53 -23.08
C GLY A 232 3.35 -12.31 -24.00
N SER A 233 3.33 -12.99 -25.16
CA SER A 233 4.31 -12.97 -26.26
C SER A 233 5.61 -13.76 -26.06
N ASP A 234 5.61 -14.95 -26.67
CA ASP A 234 6.72 -15.64 -27.34
C ASP A 234 8.09 -15.68 -26.65
N ASN A 235 8.42 -16.90 -26.20
CA ASN A 235 9.71 -17.41 -25.72
C ASN A 235 9.95 -17.35 -24.21
N GLY A 236 9.44 -18.39 -23.54
CA GLY A 236 9.96 -18.85 -22.26
C GLY A 236 8.99 -18.65 -21.12
N VAL A 237 8.50 -19.75 -20.56
CA VAL A 237 7.63 -19.69 -19.40
C VAL A 237 8.49 -19.36 -18.17
N GLY A 238 8.48 -18.09 -17.77
CA GLY A 238 9.14 -17.65 -16.54
C GLY A 238 8.29 -18.01 -15.34
N TYR A 239 8.48 -19.18 -14.75
CA TYR A 239 7.89 -19.52 -13.46
C TYR A 239 8.85 -19.14 -12.33
N ALA A 240 8.32 -18.54 -11.27
CA ALA A 240 8.95 -18.63 -9.95
C ALA A 240 8.71 -20.05 -9.47
N VAL A 241 9.78 -20.82 -9.29
CA VAL A 241 9.66 -22.14 -8.67
C VAL A 241 9.97 -21.98 -7.20
N ARG A 242 8.92 -22.02 -6.38
CA ARG A 242 9.05 -22.27 -4.94
C ARG A 242 9.15 -23.79 -4.79
N TRP A 243 10.32 -24.25 -4.39
CA TRP A 243 10.61 -25.68 -4.34
C TRP A 243 9.94 -26.27 -3.09
N GLU A 244 8.86 -27.04 -3.30
CA GLU A 244 8.22 -27.79 -2.22
C GLU A 244 9.17 -28.89 -1.72
N TYR A 245 9.51 -28.79 -0.43
CA TYR A 245 10.53 -29.56 0.29
C TYR A 245 10.49 -31.07 0.04
N GLU A 246 9.31 -31.65 -0.12
CA GLU A 246 9.11 -33.09 -0.13
C GLU A 246 9.71 -33.78 -1.36
N SER A 247 10.01 -33.04 -2.43
CA SER A 247 10.49 -33.62 -3.69
C SER A 247 12.01 -33.55 -3.90
N TRP A 248 12.75 -32.85 -3.03
CA TRP A 248 14.18 -32.53 -3.26
C TRP A 248 15.08 -32.79 -2.05
N VAL A 249 14.51 -33.20 -0.93
CA VAL A 249 15.30 -33.68 0.20
C VAL A 249 15.61 -35.15 -0.01
N ASN A 250 16.86 -35.53 0.18
CA ASN A 250 17.27 -36.93 0.20
C ASN A 250 16.63 -37.59 1.45
N PRO A 251 15.72 -38.56 1.30
CA PRO A 251 14.95 -39.08 2.43
C PRO A 251 15.79 -39.89 3.42
N GLN A 252 16.97 -40.36 3.01
CA GLN A 252 17.90 -41.09 3.89
C GLN A 252 18.70 -40.13 4.77
N THR A 253 19.09 -38.96 4.25
CA THR A 253 19.99 -38.02 4.95
C THR A 253 19.26 -36.82 5.55
N GLY A 254 18.08 -36.47 5.02
CA GLY A 254 17.35 -35.26 5.36
C GLY A 254 17.97 -33.96 4.80
N TYR A 255 18.97 -34.05 3.91
CA TYR A 255 19.60 -32.88 3.27
C TYR A 255 19.03 -32.64 1.87
N ILE A 256 19.09 -31.39 1.42
CA ILE A 256 18.74 -31.04 0.03
C ILE A 256 19.67 -31.78 -0.93
N ASP A 257 19.08 -32.45 -1.92
CA ASP A 257 19.78 -33.12 -3.01
C ASP A 257 20.13 -32.08 -4.09
N PHE A 258 21.30 -31.46 -3.92
CA PHE A 258 21.76 -30.39 -4.81
C PHE A 258 22.06 -30.85 -6.23
N ASP A 259 22.37 -32.14 -6.43
CA ASP A 259 22.64 -32.68 -7.75
C ASP A 259 21.33 -32.79 -8.55
N LYS A 260 20.27 -33.32 -7.93
CA LYS A 260 18.92 -33.30 -8.52
C LYS A 260 18.39 -31.89 -8.73
N LEU A 261 18.65 -30.98 -7.78
CA LEU A 261 18.26 -29.58 -7.92
C LEU A 261 18.95 -28.94 -9.13
N GLU A 262 20.25 -29.16 -9.31
CA GLU A 262 21.00 -28.63 -10.44
C GLU A 262 20.49 -29.21 -11.77
N GLU A 263 20.33 -30.53 -11.86
CA GLU A 263 19.81 -31.22 -13.05
C GLU A 263 18.48 -30.61 -13.50
N ARG A 264 17.50 -30.50 -12.59
CA ARG A 264 16.18 -29.96 -12.96
C ARG A 264 16.19 -28.46 -13.18
N ALA A 265 17.04 -27.70 -12.50
CA ALA A 265 17.17 -26.26 -12.77
C ALA A 265 17.74 -26.00 -14.18
N LEU A 266 18.64 -26.86 -14.66
CA LEU A 266 19.19 -26.76 -16.02
C LEU A 266 18.16 -27.13 -17.09
N ASP A 267 17.30 -28.11 -16.81
CA ASP A 267 16.21 -28.53 -17.70
C ASP A 267 15.08 -27.50 -17.76
N PHE A 268 14.62 -27.04 -16.58
CA PHE A 268 13.47 -26.15 -16.46
C PHE A 268 13.81 -24.68 -16.75
N ARG A 269 15.07 -24.27 -16.55
CA ARG A 269 15.56 -22.89 -16.71
C ARG A 269 14.69 -21.86 -15.96
N PRO A 270 14.58 -21.95 -14.62
CA PRO A 270 13.78 -21.03 -13.84
C PRO A 270 14.31 -19.59 -13.97
N LYS A 271 13.41 -18.61 -13.90
CA LYS A 271 13.81 -17.20 -13.83
C LYS A 271 14.16 -16.76 -12.41
N ILE A 272 13.54 -17.40 -11.42
CA ILE A 272 13.85 -17.21 -10.00
C ILE A 272 14.08 -18.58 -9.36
N LEU A 273 15.24 -18.75 -8.74
CA LEU A 273 15.58 -19.87 -7.88
C LEU A 273 15.40 -19.42 -6.43
N ILE A 274 14.53 -20.10 -5.67
CA ILE A 274 14.21 -19.73 -4.29
C ILE A 274 14.87 -20.70 -3.32
N CYS A 275 15.55 -20.17 -2.30
CA CYS A 275 15.97 -20.92 -1.10
C CYS A 275 15.27 -20.38 0.15
N GLY A 276 15.16 -21.19 1.20
CA GLY A 276 14.49 -20.80 2.45
C GLY A 276 13.12 -21.44 2.65
N GLY A 277 12.77 -21.72 3.92
CA GLY A 277 11.74 -22.70 4.29
C GLY A 277 11.09 -22.59 5.65
N SER A 278 10.01 -23.37 5.81
CA SER A 278 9.21 -23.38 7.04
C SER A 278 9.63 -24.45 8.05
N SER A 279 10.05 -25.62 7.57
CA SER A 279 10.26 -26.84 8.40
C SER A 279 11.56 -27.59 8.05
N TYR A 280 12.58 -26.87 7.58
CA TYR A 280 13.89 -27.44 7.28
C TYR A 280 14.86 -27.26 8.46
N PRO A 281 15.32 -28.34 9.13
CA PRO A 281 16.06 -28.25 10.38
C PRO A 281 17.59 -28.10 10.20
N ARG A 282 18.05 -27.75 8.99
CA ARG A 282 19.47 -27.60 8.66
C ARG A 282 19.75 -26.21 8.10
N GLU A 283 21.03 -25.85 8.11
CA GLU A 283 21.51 -24.66 7.41
C GLU A 283 21.39 -24.79 5.89
N TRP A 284 21.39 -23.64 5.24
CA TRP A 284 21.27 -23.50 3.80
C TRP A 284 22.63 -23.28 3.17
N ASP A 285 23.00 -24.09 2.17
CA ASP A 285 24.20 -23.84 1.37
C ASP A 285 23.92 -22.78 0.29
N TYR A 286 23.95 -21.51 0.70
CA TYR A 286 23.68 -20.37 -0.19
C TYR A 286 24.68 -20.29 -1.37
N ALA A 287 25.92 -20.75 -1.17
CA ALA A 287 26.95 -20.75 -2.21
C ALA A 287 26.57 -21.74 -3.32
N ARG A 288 26.12 -22.94 -2.97
CA ARG A 288 25.65 -23.92 -3.93
C ARG A 288 24.40 -23.45 -4.68
N PHE A 289 23.44 -22.83 -3.99
CA PHE A 289 22.28 -22.20 -4.63
C PHE A 289 22.68 -21.10 -5.61
N ARG A 290 23.64 -20.22 -5.25
CA ARG A 290 24.16 -19.17 -6.14
C ARG A 290 24.79 -19.75 -7.40
N GLN A 291 25.65 -20.77 -7.26
CA GLN A 291 26.26 -21.44 -8.41
C GLN A 291 25.22 -21.99 -9.39
N ILE A 292 24.16 -22.62 -8.89
CA ILE A 292 23.08 -23.16 -9.73
C ILE A 292 22.30 -22.01 -10.38
N ALA A 293 21.97 -20.96 -9.63
CA ALA A 293 21.30 -19.77 -10.19
C ALA A 293 22.11 -19.13 -11.32
N ASP A 294 23.44 -19.00 -11.15
CA ASP A 294 24.34 -18.47 -12.19
C ASP A 294 24.33 -19.33 -13.47
N LYS A 295 24.42 -20.66 -13.33
CA LYS A 295 24.38 -21.59 -14.46
C LYS A 295 23.07 -21.50 -15.25
N CYS A 296 21.96 -21.27 -14.56
CA CYS A 296 20.64 -21.13 -15.18
C CYS A 296 20.37 -19.72 -15.73
N GLY A 297 21.11 -18.70 -15.29
CA GLY A 297 20.80 -17.29 -15.53
C GLY A 297 19.58 -16.82 -14.73
N ALA A 298 19.37 -17.38 -13.54
CA ALA A 298 18.25 -17.10 -12.65
C ALA A 298 18.62 -16.06 -11.58
N VAL A 299 17.62 -15.32 -11.11
CA VAL A 299 17.72 -14.55 -9.87
C VAL A 299 17.64 -15.52 -8.69
N LEU A 300 18.58 -15.40 -7.74
CA LEU A 300 18.50 -16.12 -6.47
C LEU A 300 17.71 -15.29 -5.46
N MET A 301 16.65 -15.87 -4.90
CA MET A 301 15.83 -15.27 -3.85
C MET A 301 15.92 -16.11 -2.58
N CYS A 302 16.19 -15.48 -1.45
CA CYS A 302 16.17 -16.14 -0.14
C CYS A 302 14.93 -15.71 0.65
N ASP A 303 14.07 -16.66 0.99
CA ASP A 303 12.95 -16.48 1.92
C ASP A 303 13.41 -16.89 3.33
N MET A 304 13.96 -15.93 4.07
CA MET A 304 14.53 -16.14 5.40
C MET A 304 13.51 -16.00 6.55
N ALA A 305 12.20 -16.09 6.29
CA ALA A 305 11.16 -15.76 7.27
C ALA A 305 11.38 -16.40 8.66
N GLN A 306 11.62 -17.73 8.70
CA GLN A 306 11.81 -18.47 9.96
C GLN A 306 13.15 -18.21 10.67
N ILE A 307 14.18 -17.80 9.93
CA ILE A 307 15.55 -17.68 10.47
C ILE A 307 16.03 -16.23 10.55
N SER A 308 15.18 -15.27 10.19
CA SER A 308 15.52 -13.84 10.12
C SER A 308 16.15 -13.30 11.40
N GLY A 309 15.61 -13.69 12.57
CA GLY A 309 16.17 -13.31 13.87
C GLY A 309 17.56 -13.89 14.14
N LEU A 310 17.80 -15.15 13.75
CA LEU A 310 19.10 -15.81 13.89
C LEU A 310 20.14 -15.16 12.99
N VAL A 311 19.76 -14.88 11.73
CA VAL A 311 20.61 -14.18 10.76
C VAL A 311 20.98 -12.78 11.26
N ALA A 312 20.02 -12.00 11.76
CA ALA A 312 20.27 -10.66 12.31
C ALA A 312 21.18 -10.72 13.56
N ALA A 313 21.01 -11.74 14.40
CA ALA A 313 21.84 -11.95 15.59
C ALA A 313 23.21 -12.56 15.29
N LYS A 314 23.44 -13.05 14.06
CA LYS A 314 24.67 -13.72 13.61
C LYS A 314 24.98 -14.99 14.42
N VAL A 315 23.96 -15.81 14.66
CA VAL A 315 24.04 -17.07 15.43
C VAL A 315 23.41 -18.23 14.67
#